data_AF-A0A291SHF2-F1
#
_entry.id   AF-A0A291SHF2-F1
#
_cell.length_a   1.000
_cell.length_b   1.000
_cell.length_c   1.000
_cell.angle_alpha   90.00
_cell.angle_beta   90.00
_cell.angle_gamma   90.00
#
_symmetry.space_group_name_H-M   'P 1'
#
loop_
_entity.id
_entity.type
_entity.pdbx_description
1 polymer ?
#
loop_
_entity_poly.entity_id
_entity_poly.type
_entity_poly.pdbx_seq_one_letter_code
_entity_poly.pdbx_strand_id
1 'polypeptide(L)'
;MTPDVWVRVNSAAFGGRMVRSDTIEQVRWDRKTPQHLILTLHNGDEVHQDVRGGAPIDDMDDAEGDELAEHLVSAIARASDRPGGHILDLRRDEATGRMGWFRTPLVDKPWAE
;
A
#
# COMPACT_ATOMS: atom_id res chain seq x y z
N MET A 1 21.86 0.68 -7.44
CA MET A 1 20.66 1.18 -8.16
C MET A 1 19.55 1.16 -7.14
N THR A 2 18.89 2.30 -6.88
CA THR A 2 17.76 2.33 -5.94
C THR A 2 16.62 1.50 -6.54
N PRO A 3 16.03 0.54 -5.80
CA PRO A 3 14.90 -0.23 -6.29
C PRO A 3 13.73 0.69 -6.62
N ASP A 4 13.17 0.57 -7.82
CA ASP A 4 12.09 1.41 -8.32
C ASP A 4 10.73 0.81 -7.92
N VAL A 5 10.41 0.90 -6.62
CA VAL A 5 9.19 0.35 -6.06
C VAL A 5 8.21 1.49 -5.77
N TRP A 6 6.99 1.33 -6.25
CA TRP A 6 5.90 2.27 -6.08
C TRP A 6 4.75 1.61 -5.34
N VAL A 7 4.09 2.35 -4.45
CA VAL A 7 2.86 1.94 -3.78
C VAL A 7 1.71 2.71 -4.40
N ARG A 8 0.70 2.00 -4.91
CA ARG A 8 -0.55 2.64 -5.32
C ARG A 8 -1.40 2.86 -4.08
N VAL A 9 -1.54 4.13 -3.70
CA VAL A 9 -2.38 4.54 -2.60
C VAL A 9 -3.74 4.98 -3.14
N ASN A 10 -4.83 4.47 -2.55
CA ASN A 10 -6.19 4.82 -2.89
C ASN A 10 -6.97 5.14 -1.62
N SER A 11 -7.59 6.31 -1.59
CA SER A 11 -8.61 6.64 -0.61
C SER A 11 -9.84 7.24 -1.26
N ALA A 12 -11.02 6.81 -0.83
CA ALA A 12 -12.28 7.42 -1.24
C ALA A 12 -12.39 8.89 -0.80
N ALA A 13 -11.78 9.24 0.34
CA ALA A 13 -11.82 10.60 0.88
C ALA A 13 -10.74 11.53 0.26
N PHE A 14 -9.56 10.99 -0.04
CA PHE A 14 -8.40 11.80 -0.46
C PHE A 14 -7.97 11.57 -1.92
N GLY A 15 -8.62 10.67 -2.64
CA GLY A 15 -8.26 10.27 -4.01
C GLY A 15 -7.13 9.24 -4.07
N GLY A 16 -6.72 8.90 -5.29
CA GLY A 16 -5.64 7.94 -5.55
C GLY A 16 -4.35 8.62 -6.00
N ARG A 17 -3.20 8.12 -5.53
CA ARG A 17 -1.86 8.55 -5.99
C ARG A 17 -0.83 7.43 -5.92
N MET A 18 0.21 7.55 -6.74
CA MET A 18 1.40 6.71 -6.64
C MET A 18 2.40 7.35 -5.66
N VAL A 19 2.96 6.55 -4.77
CA VAL A 19 3.99 6.96 -3.79
C VAL A 19 5.23 6.11 -4.02
N ARG A 20 6.42 6.71 -4.13
CA ARG A 20 7.65 5.92 -4.19
C ARG A 20 7.98 5.34 -2.82
N SER A 21 8.35 4.07 -2.76
CA SER A 21 8.62 3.41 -1.48
C SER A 21 9.80 4.02 -0.73
N ASP A 22 10.80 4.53 -1.45
CA ASP A 22 11.96 5.21 -0.88
C ASP A 22 11.66 6.61 -0.34
N THR A 23 10.41 7.07 -0.46
CA THR A 23 9.94 8.30 0.18
C THR A 23 9.14 8.07 1.46
N ILE A 24 8.82 6.81 1.78
CA ILE A 24 8.02 6.44 2.95
C ILE A 24 8.94 6.27 4.16
N GLU A 25 8.74 7.08 5.19
CA GLU A 25 9.46 6.98 6.47
C GLU A 25 8.78 6.03 7.43
N GLN A 26 7.45 6.08 7.47
CA GLN A 26 6.66 5.33 8.43
C GLN A 26 5.36 4.88 7.80
N VAL A 27 4.96 3.66 8.14
CA VAL A 27 3.63 3.12 7.87
C VAL A 27 2.99 2.82 9.22
N ARG A 28 1.78 3.33 9.46
CA ARG A 28 1.05 3.08 10.70
C ARG A 28 -0.45 2.93 10.45
N TRP A 29 -1.10 2.17 11.31
CA TRP A 29 -2.55 2.17 11.44
C TRP A 29 -2.91 2.73 12.82
N ASP A 30 -4.04 3.43 12.94
CA ASP A 30 -4.51 3.91 14.25
C ASP A 30 -6.00 3.74 14.46
N ARG A 31 -6.37 3.43 15.71
CA ARG A 31 -7.76 3.26 16.16
C ARG A 31 -8.65 4.50 15.98
N LYS A 32 -8.07 5.69 15.82
CA LYS A 32 -8.85 6.94 15.67
C LYS A 32 -9.33 7.11 14.25
N THR A 33 -8.61 6.54 13.29
CA THR A 33 -8.94 6.52 11.87
C THR A 33 -8.82 5.10 11.32
N PRO A 34 -9.60 4.14 11.84
CA PRO A 34 -9.45 2.71 11.52
C PRO A 34 -9.65 2.41 10.03
N GLN A 35 -10.33 3.31 9.31
CA GLN A 35 -10.50 3.25 7.86
C GLN A 35 -9.21 3.43 7.06
N HIS A 36 -8.15 3.99 7.66
CA HIS A 36 -6.95 4.41 6.96
C HIS A 36 -5.68 3.74 7.50
N LEU A 37 -4.85 3.28 6.58
CA LEU A 37 -3.43 3.10 6.79
C LEU A 37 -2.73 4.42 6.40
N ILE A 38 -1.89 4.93 7.29
CA ILE A 38 -1.22 6.23 7.14
C ILE A 38 0.24 5.99 6.77
N LEU A 39 0.66 6.57 5.65
CA LEU A 39 2.04 6.59 5.17
C LEU A 39 2.59 7.99 5.39
N THR A 40 3.57 8.13 6.28
CA THR A 40 4.31 9.39 6.48
C THR A 40 5.50 9.41 5.53
N LEU A 41 5.63 10.48 4.76
CA LEU A 41 6.70 10.66 3.77
C LEU A 41 7.86 11.50 4.33
N HIS A 42 9.05 11.40 3.71
CA HIS A 42 10.27 12.15 4.08
C HIS A 42 10.09 13.67 4.17
N ASN A 43 9.11 14.24 3.47
CA ASN A 43 8.81 15.67 3.49
C ASN A 43 7.81 16.07 4.60
N GLY A 44 7.38 15.12 5.43
CA GLY A 44 6.38 15.30 6.47
C GLY A 44 4.93 15.16 5.99
N ASP A 45 4.67 14.89 4.71
CA ASP A 45 3.32 14.67 4.21
C ASP A 45 2.77 13.32 4.72
N GLU A 46 1.48 13.31 5.07
CA GLU A 46 0.73 12.08 5.33
C GLU A 46 -0.12 11.70 4.12
N VAL A 47 -0.03 10.44 3.70
CA VAL A 47 -0.87 9.85 2.66
C VAL A 47 -1.74 8.77 3.26
N HIS A 48 -3.03 8.80 2.94
CA HIS A 48 -4.03 7.91 3.51
C HIS A 48 -4.42 6.84 2.49
N GLN A 49 -4.27 5.58 2.87
CA GLN A 49 -4.72 4.41 2.12
C GLN A 49 -5.96 3.82 2.81
N ASP A 50 -7.05 3.63 2.07
CA ASP A 50 -8.20 2.91 2.63
C ASP A 50 -7.87 1.44 2.85
N VAL A 51 -8.06 0.94 4.07
CA VAL A 51 -7.70 -0.44 4.46
C VAL A 51 -8.53 -1.52 3.75
N ARG A 52 -9.73 -1.17 3.27
CA ARG A 52 -10.71 -2.08 2.65
C ARG A 52 -11.04 -1.74 1.19
N GLY A 53 -10.32 -0.79 0.57
CA GLY A 53 -10.55 -0.41 -0.84
C GLY A 53 -12.00 0.00 -1.15
N GLY A 54 -12.62 0.78 -0.26
CA GLY A 54 -14.02 1.23 -0.41
C GLY A 54 -15.09 0.26 0.10
N ALA A 55 -14.73 -0.89 0.67
CA ALA A 55 -15.65 -1.78 1.36
C ALA A 55 -15.83 -1.40 2.85
N PRO A 56 -16.90 -1.87 3.54
CA PRO A 56 -17.11 -1.62 4.96
C PRO A 56 -15.92 -2.04 5.83
N ILE A 57 -15.69 -1.30 6.92
CA ILE A 57 -14.55 -1.46 7.84
C ILE A 57 -14.97 -2.15 9.15
N ASP A 58 -16.26 -2.47 9.29
CA ASP A 58 -16.82 -3.07 10.50
C ASP A 58 -15.98 -4.30 10.90
N ASP A 59 -15.51 -4.29 12.14
CA ASP A 59 -14.70 -5.34 12.81
C ASP A 59 -13.17 -5.34 12.57
N MET A 60 -12.56 -4.26 12.07
CA MET A 60 -11.09 -4.16 12.04
C MET A 60 -10.50 -3.91 13.44
N ASP A 61 -9.70 -4.84 13.93
CA ASP A 61 -8.97 -4.72 15.20
C ASP A 61 -7.51 -4.29 15.00
N ASP A 62 -6.82 -4.06 16.12
CA ASP A 62 -5.41 -3.62 16.12
C ASP A 62 -4.48 -4.62 15.49
N ALA A 63 -4.74 -5.91 15.69
CA ALA A 63 -3.88 -6.94 15.13
C ALA A 63 -3.98 -6.91 13.60
N GLU A 64 -5.19 -6.79 13.05
CA GLU A 64 -5.38 -6.69 11.60
C GLU A 64 -4.76 -5.40 11.02
N GLY A 65 -4.85 -4.28 11.73
CA GLY A 65 -4.24 -3.01 11.33
C GLY A 65 -2.72 -3.02 11.32
N ASP A 66 -2.13 -3.51 12.41
CA ASP A 66 -0.68 -3.62 12.53
C ASP A 66 -0.12 -4.65 11.53
N GLU A 67 -0.79 -5.80 11.37
CA GLU A 67 -0.44 -6.79 10.34
C GLU A 67 -0.46 -6.19 8.94
N LEU A 68 -1.45 -5.34 8.62
CA LEU A 68 -1.53 -4.72 7.30
C LEU A 68 -0.39 -3.73 7.03
N ALA A 69 0.03 -2.98 8.07
CA ALA A 69 1.19 -2.09 8.01
C ALA A 69 2.48 -2.90 7.82
N GLU A 70 2.68 -3.95 8.62
CA GLU A 70 3.84 -4.85 8.53
C GLU A 70 3.91 -5.55 7.16
N HIS A 71 2.76 -5.95 6.61
CA HIS A 71 2.68 -6.55 5.30
C HIS A 71 3.07 -5.57 4.19
N LEU A 72 2.77 -4.27 4.31
CA LEU A 72 3.25 -3.27 3.34
C LEU A 72 4.78 -3.19 3.37
N VAL A 73 5.37 -3.04 4.57
CA VAL A 73 6.83 -2.96 4.73
C VAL A 73 7.51 -4.21 4.18
N SER A 74 6.97 -5.38 4.51
CA SER A 74 7.45 -6.67 4.00
C SER A 74 7.33 -6.78 2.47
N ALA A 75 6.24 -6.27 1.88
CA ALA A 75 6.04 -6.27 0.44
C ALA A 75 7.02 -5.33 -0.27
N ILE A 76 7.31 -4.15 0.32
CA ILE A 76 8.33 -3.21 -0.19
C ILE A 76 9.70 -3.88 -0.20
N ALA A 77 10.11 -4.52 0.91
CA ALA A 77 11.39 -5.21 0.99
C ALA A 77 11.51 -6.32 -0.07
N ARG A 78 10.49 -7.20 -0.16
CA ARG A 78 10.45 -8.29 -1.14
C ARG A 78 10.45 -7.82 -2.59
N ALA A 79 9.85 -6.66 -2.87
CA ALA A 79 9.88 -6.05 -4.19
C ALA A 79 11.27 -5.45 -4.46
N SER A 80 11.87 -4.80 -3.47
CA SER A 80 13.19 -4.17 -3.57
C SER A 80 14.31 -5.17 -3.86
N ASP A 81 14.16 -6.41 -3.40
CA ASP A 81 15.10 -7.52 -3.66
C ASP A 81 15.03 -8.06 -5.10
N ARG A 82 14.12 -7.56 -5.93
CA ARG A 82 13.91 -8.04 -7.31
C ARG A 82 14.33 -6.98 -8.33
N PRO A 83 14.86 -7.40 -9.48
CA PRO A 83 15.22 -6.46 -10.54
C PRO A 83 13.98 -5.88 -11.24
N GLY A 84 14.10 -4.61 -11.66
CA GLY A 84 13.08 -3.87 -12.40
C GLY A 84 12.21 -2.99 -11.50
N GLY A 85 11.31 -2.23 -12.13
CA GLY A 85 10.32 -1.43 -11.41
C GLY A 85 9.12 -2.27 -10.99
N HIS A 86 8.51 -1.95 -9.85
CA HIS A 86 7.39 -2.67 -9.29
C HIS A 86 6.32 -1.73 -8.72
N ILE A 87 5.06 -2.13 -8.82
CA ILE A 87 3.93 -1.50 -8.15
C ILE A 87 3.40 -2.45 -7.09
N LEU A 88 3.09 -1.92 -5.91
CA LEU A 88 2.35 -2.59 -4.85
C LEU A 88 0.93 -2.04 -4.81
N ASP A 89 -0.05 -2.93 -4.94
CA ASP A 89 -1.47 -2.62 -4.87
C ASP A 89 -2.09 -3.32 -3.65
N LEU A 90 -2.87 -2.60 -2.87
CA LEU A 90 -3.73 -3.19 -1.86
C LEU A 90 -4.99 -3.74 -2.53
N ARG A 91 -5.25 -5.04 -2.37
CA ARG A 91 -6.48 -5.69 -2.86
C ARG A 91 -6.88 -6.85 -1.97
N ARG A 92 -8.12 -7.30 -2.14
CA ARG A 92 -8.62 -8.51 -1.49
C ARG A 92 -7.95 -9.73 -2.12
N ASP A 93 -7.35 -10.57 -1.29
CA ASP A 93 -6.86 -11.89 -1.66
C ASP A 93 -8.05 -12.81 -1.90
N GLU A 94 -8.13 -13.41 -3.10
CA GLU A 94 -9.26 -14.25 -3.50
C GLU A 94 -9.30 -15.59 -2.75
N ALA A 95 -8.16 -16.10 -2.30
CA ALA A 95 -8.07 -17.40 -1.63
C ALA A 95 -8.43 -17.30 -0.14
N THR A 96 -8.01 -16.22 0.52
CA THR A 96 -8.20 -16.02 1.96
C THR A 96 -9.33 -15.04 2.29
N GLY A 97 -9.76 -14.25 1.30
CA GLY A 97 -10.73 -13.17 1.50
C GLY A 97 -10.20 -11.98 2.29
N ARG A 98 -8.93 -11.99 2.72
CA ARG A 98 -8.28 -10.93 3.51
C ARG A 98 -7.65 -9.88 2.61
N MET A 99 -7.36 -8.70 3.15
CA MET A 99 -6.64 -7.66 2.42
C MET A 99 -5.15 -7.97 2.40
N GLY A 100 -4.49 -7.73 1.26
CA GLY A 100 -3.07 -7.98 1.09
C GLY A 100 -2.41 -7.06 0.06
N TRP A 101 -1.09 -6.91 0.18
CA TRP A 101 -0.26 -6.13 -0.74
C TRP A 101 0.30 -7.01 -1.84
N PHE A 102 -0.06 -6.70 -3.08
CA PHE A 102 0.32 -7.50 -4.23
C PHE A 102 1.22 -6.74 -5.17
N ARG A 103 2.31 -7.39 -5.56
CA ARG A 103 3.29 -6.85 -6.49
C ARG A 103 2.87 -7.11 -7.93
N THR A 104 2.77 -6.06 -8.73
CA THR A 104 2.77 -6.11 -10.19
C THR A 104 4.06 -5.50 -10.75
N PRO A 105 4.63 -6.01 -11.86
CA PRO A 105 5.75 -5.34 -12.51
C PRO A 105 5.32 -3.98 -13.04
N LEU A 106 6.17 -2.96 -12.85
CA LEU A 106 6.08 -1.68 -13.56
C LEU A 106 6.61 -1.92 -14.97
N VAL A 107 5.79 -2.58 -15.80
CA VAL A 107 6.07 -2.66 -17.23
C VAL A 107 5.56 -1.35 -17.84
N ASP A 108 6.35 -0.72 -18.70
CA ASP A 108 5.77 0.08 -19.79
C ASP A 108 4.87 -0.88 -20.55
N LYS A 109 3.56 -0.89 -20.24
CA LYS A 109 2.60 -1.44 -21.19
C LYS A 109 2.72 -0.52 -22.40
N PRO A 110 3.11 -0.99 -23.60
CA PRO A 110 2.76 -0.26 -24.80
C PRO A 110 1.23 -0.13 -24.72
N TRP A 111 0.74 1.10 -24.68
CA TRP A 111 -0.69 1.36 -24.80
C TRP A 111 -1.14 0.61 -26.04
N ALA A 112 -2.03 -0.36 -25.85
CA ALA A 112 -2.51 -1.20 -26.93
C ALA A 112 -3.08 -0.30 -28.04
N GLU A 113 -2.67 -0.60 -29.28
CA GLU A 113 -3.24 -0.08 -30.52
C GLU A 113 -4.75 -0.33 -30.62
#